data_AF-A0A6I3XPK9-F1
#
_entry.id   AF-A0A6I3XPK9-F1
#
_cell.length_a   1.000
_cell.length_b   1.000
_cell.length_c   1.000
_cell.angle_alpha   90.00
_cell.angle_beta   90.00
_cell.angle_gamma   90.00
#
_symmetry.space_group_name_H-M   'P 1'
#
loop_
_entity.id
_entity.type
_entity.pdbx_description
1 polymer ?
#
loop_
_entity_poly.entity_id
_entity_poly.type
_entity_poly.pdbx_seq_one_letter_code
_entity_poly.pdbx_strand_id
1 'polypeptide(L)'
;MSTTPEEIGPTRGPPPGPPPDPAPGDGERVRLEEFIFVRELYEVFLLLDHISGRWDKDLRAETGADPALIIGTICEIGLAPATDPVLRLTQAVALMRAKDMLNAVARPATGLTVAFTILVVGEEDRRKKLNKVRRLLCDLFRRSGEEAPPAVLAQRRQGGELWDKPTRVTLARYAYPGLIGVAINFNRRMLWLVLFLLSSLAFTCVLSWHVAAGNVILGHLDVVRRHTSELRAEISTAELKYTADERARLMAADATGRLARDPEPVRFCTLADPDKTPRYRTTEEYQYCSRAEALREERRAVRMNLREWLAPWRAFYGAFYRFEPPPTQDPEELNVRRRGTEEMARIVTLVVGTSLLPLAYGVLGAGAAVLRRLWERMRESLLSPRDSTLALLQLALGGTIGACIGLFINPSGAAPGESKGLLDAWALSGSALSFIAGFGVEGVFRALENFVQRVFGKDEARRPD
;
A
#
# COMPACT_ATOMS: atom_id res chain seq x y z
N MET A 1 -118.63 -7.81 18.31
CA MET A 1 -117.69 -8.59 17.46
C MET A 1 -116.48 -7.70 17.17
N SER A 2 -115.33 -8.16 17.67
CA SER A 2 -113.94 -7.75 17.43
C SER A 2 -113.63 -6.37 16.84
N THR A 3 -113.06 -5.50 17.69
CA THR A 3 -112.24 -4.34 17.33
C THR A 3 -110.76 -4.75 17.31
N THR A 4 -110.06 -4.54 16.20
CA THR A 4 -108.59 -4.56 16.11
C THR A 4 -108.09 -3.16 15.77
N PRO A 5 -107.14 -2.58 16.51
CA PRO A 5 -106.51 -1.32 16.15
C PRO A 5 -105.33 -1.54 15.19
N GLU A 6 -105.21 -0.63 14.24
CA GLU A 6 -104.18 -0.55 13.21
C GLU A 6 -102.89 0.04 13.80
N GLU A 7 -101.79 -0.70 13.68
CA GLU A 7 -100.49 -0.41 14.28
C GLU A 7 -99.68 0.53 13.37
N ILE A 8 -99.47 1.78 13.81
CA ILE A 8 -98.64 2.78 13.13
C ILE A 8 -97.16 2.53 13.49
N GLY A 9 -96.39 2.02 12.54
CA GLY A 9 -94.95 1.78 12.68
C GLY A 9 -94.10 3.07 12.67
N PRO A 10 -92.91 3.06 13.31
CA PRO A 10 -92.06 4.23 13.46
C PRO A 10 -91.27 4.55 12.18
N THR A 11 -91.27 5.82 11.79
CA THR A 11 -90.48 6.40 10.72
C THR A 11 -88.98 6.31 11.04
N ARG A 12 -88.24 5.51 10.26
CA ARG A 12 -86.76 5.47 10.28
C ARG A 12 -86.22 6.78 9.71
N GLY A 13 -85.51 7.54 10.53
CA GLY A 13 -84.71 8.69 10.10
C GLY A 13 -83.54 8.27 9.20
N PRO A 14 -83.05 9.18 8.33
CA PRO A 14 -81.95 8.90 7.42
C PRO A 14 -80.64 8.62 8.17
N PRO A 15 -79.78 7.72 7.66
CA PRO A 15 -78.51 7.38 8.29
C PRO A 15 -77.56 8.59 8.33
N PRO A 16 -76.72 8.73 9.37
CA PRO A 16 -75.70 9.78 9.43
C PRO A 16 -74.72 9.61 8.27
N GLY A 17 -74.48 10.69 7.53
CA GLY A 17 -73.53 10.72 6.43
C GLY A 17 -72.10 10.40 6.89
N PRO A 18 -71.25 9.86 5.99
CA PRO A 18 -69.87 9.53 6.30
C PRO A 18 -69.11 10.79 6.76
N PRO A 19 -68.20 10.68 7.74
CA PRO A 19 -67.39 11.80 8.19
C PRO A 19 -66.54 12.35 7.02
N PRO A 20 -66.30 13.66 6.98
CA PRO A 20 -65.50 14.27 5.92
C PRO A 20 -64.08 13.69 5.96
N ASP A 21 -63.60 13.23 4.80
CA ASP A 21 -62.23 12.74 4.64
C ASP A 21 -61.23 13.84 5.06
N PRO A 22 -60.22 13.52 5.87
CA PRO A 22 -59.20 14.49 6.27
C PRO A 22 -58.48 15.02 5.03
N ALA A 23 -58.25 16.33 5.01
CA ALA A 23 -57.61 17.03 3.90
C ALA A 23 -56.28 16.34 3.52
N PRO A 24 -56.03 16.03 2.24
CA PRO A 24 -54.95 15.16 1.78
C PRO A 24 -53.51 15.67 2.04
N GLY A 25 -53.32 16.78 2.76
CA GLY A 25 -52.01 17.36 3.08
C GLY A 25 -51.55 17.23 4.55
N ASP A 26 -52.44 16.98 5.50
CA ASP A 26 -52.07 17.02 6.93
C ASP A 26 -51.37 15.74 7.39
N GLY A 27 -51.72 14.59 6.81
CA GLY A 27 -51.09 13.30 7.15
C GLY A 27 -49.61 13.20 6.76
N GLU A 28 -49.17 13.92 5.71
CA GLU A 28 -47.79 13.89 5.25
C GLU A 28 -46.86 14.73 6.14
N ARG A 29 -47.34 15.89 6.62
CA ARG A 29 -46.61 16.76 7.55
C ARG A 29 -46.37 16.08 8.90
N VAL A 30 -47.39 15.43 9.44
CA VAL A 30 -47.29 14.69 10.71
C VAL A 30 -46.26 13.56 10.61
N ARG A 31 -46.19 12.86 9.47
CA ARG A 31 -45.17 11.83 9.22
C ARG A 31 -43.76 12.39 9.14
N LEU A 32 -43.59 13.57 8.55
CA LEU A 32 -42.29 14.24 8.47
C LEU A 32 -41.80 14.69 9.85
N GLU A 33 -42.68 15.28 10.66
CA GLU A 33 -42.37 15.70 12.03
C GLU A 33 -42.03 14.51 12.94
N GLU A 34 -42.75 13.40 12.78
CA GLU A 34 -42.47 12.14 13.47
C GLU A 34 -41.11 11.58 13.06
N PHE A 35 -40.80 11.60 11.76
CA PHE A 35 -39.50 11.16 11.27
C PHE A 35 -38.35 12.02 11.82
N ILE A 36 -38.51 13.35 11.83
CA ILE A 36 -37.49 14.28 12.36
C ILE A 36 -37.30 14.03 13.86
N PHE A 37 -38.38 13.95 14.63
CA PHE A 37 -38.32 13.74 16.06
C PHE A 37 -37.64 12.42 16.44
N VAL A 38 -38.06 11.32 15.81
CA VAL A 38 -37.49 9.99 16.03
C VAL A 38 -36.00 9.95 15.67
N ARG A 39 -35.63 10.61 14.56
CA ARG A 39 -34.23 10.73 14.14
C ARG A 39 -33.36 11.46 15.17
N GLU A 40 -33.84 12.60 15.67
CA GLU A 40 -33.14 13.39 16.68
C GLU A 40 -33.00 12.62 18.01
N LEU A 41 -34.04 11.86 18.38
CA LEU A 41 -34.02 11.03 19.58
C LEU A 41 -32.96 9.93 19.48
N TYR A 42 -32.85 9.26 18.33
CA TYR A 42 -31.79 8.27 18.11
C TYR A 42 -30.39 8.86 18.11
N GLU A 43 -30.21 10.09 17.62
CA GLU A 43 -28.93 10.80 17.71
C GLU A 43 -28.54 11.07 19.17
N VAL A 44 -29.47 11.55 19.98
CA VAL A 44 -29.27 11.79 21.42
C VAL A 44 -28.88 10.50 22.15
N PHE A 45 -29.59 9.39 21.89
CA PHE A 45 -29.23 8.09 22.48
C PHE A 45 -27.85 7.60 22.06
N LEU A 46 -27.47 7.83 20.80
CA LEU A 46 -26.16 7.47 20.28
C LEU A 46 -25.03 8.29 20.92
N LEU A 47 -25.25 9.58 21.16
CA LEU A 47 -24.33 10.45 21.90
C LEU A 47 -24.21 10.04 23.37
N LEU A 48 -25.33 9.71 24.01
CA LEU A 48 -25.36 9.26 25.40
C LEU A 48 -24.60 7.93 25.57
N ASP A 49 -24.81 6.98 24.65
CA ASP A 49 -24.07 5.71 24.61
C ASP A 49 -22.57 5.93 24.37
N HIS A 50 -22.20 6.92 23.54
CA HIS A 50 -20.80 7.30 23.34
C HIS A 50 -20.14 7.87 24.60
N ILE A 51 -20.80 8.81 25.27
CA ILE A 51 -20.29 9.46 26.49
C ILE A 51 -20.21 8.45 27.63
N SER A 52 -21.25 7.64 27.84
CA SER A 52 -21.27 6.62 28.90
C SER A 52 -20.21 5.53 28.71
N GLY A 53 -19.79 5.24 27.48
CA GLY A 53 -18.70 4.32 27.19
C GLY A 53 -17.29 4.87 27.45
N ARG A 54 -17.17 6.16 27.80
CA ARG A 54 -15.91 6.88 27.95
C ARG A 54 -15.75 7.39 29.38
N TRP A 55 -14.72 6.90 30.07
CA TRP A 55 -14.41 7.31 31.43
C TRP A 55 -13.81 8.72 31.51
N ASP A 56 -13.28 9.24 30.40
CA ASP A 56 -12.70 10.59 30.29
C ASP A 56 -13.75 11.69 30.15
N LYS A 57 -15.03 11.33 29.98
CA LYS A 57 -16.12 12.27 29.73
C LYS A 57 -17.14 12.21 30.88
N ASP A 58 -17.25 13.30 31.64
CA ASP A 58 -18.27 13.45 32.68
C ASP A 58 -19.27 14.52 32.26
N LEU A 59 -20.56 14.16 32.22
CA LEU A 59 -21.63 15.13 31.95
C LEU A 59 -21.66 16.23 33.01
N ARG A 60 -21.35 15.91 34.29
CA ARG A 60 -21.47 16.86 35.41
C ARG A 60 -20.57 18.07 35.25
N ALA A 61 -19.34 17.83 34.83
CA ALA A 61 -18.30 18.85 34.76
C ALA A 61 -18.59 19.94 33.73
N GLU A 62 -19.21 19.57 32.61
CA GLU A 62 -19.45 20.48 31.48
C GLU A 62 -20.79 21.21 31.58
N THR A 63 -21.83 20.56 32.13
CA THR A 63 -23.20 21.11 32.06
C THR A 63 -23.64 21.86 33.30
N GLY A 64 -23.02 21.59 34.46
CA GLY A 64 -23.44 22.14 35.76
C GLY A 64 -24.83 21.67 36.25
N ALA A 65 -25.64 21.07 35.38
CA ALA A 65 -26.89 20.40 35.68
C ALA A 65 -26.66 18.95 36.14
N ASP A 66 -27.58 18.43 36.95
CA ASP A 66 -27.56 17.03 37.35
C ASP A 66 -27.83 16.13 36.11
N PRO A 67 -26.88 15.28 35.68
CA PRO A 67 -27.05 14.41 34.53
C PRO A 67 -28.25 13.47 34.67
N ALA A 68 -28.65 13.13 35.91
CA ALA A 68 -29.81 12.29 36.15
C ALA A 68 -31.10 12.94 35.63
N LEU A 69 -31.24 14.27 35.73
CA LEU A 69 -32.40 15.00 35.21
C LEU A 69 -32.43 14.98 33.69
N ILE A 70 -31.28 15.16 33.04
CA ILE A 70 -31.19 15.16 31.57
C ILE A 70 -31.50 13.76 31.03
N ILE A 71 -30.89 12.73 31.60
CA ILE A 71 -31.15 11.33 31.21
C ILE A 71 -32.61 10.96 31.48
N GLY A 72 -33.15 11.36 32.63
CA GLY A 72 -34.55 11.16 32.98
C GLY A 72 -35.48 11.78 31.93
N THR A 73 -35.26 13.05 31.59
CA THR A 73 -36.06 13.77 30.58
C THR A 73 -36.00 13.09 29.21
N ILE A 74 -34.82 12.67 28.75
CA ILE A 74 -34.65 11.98 27.45
C ILE A 74 -35.36 10.62 27.46
N CYS A 75 -35.23 9.85 28.55
CA CYS A 75 -35.88 8.55 28.69
C CYS A 75 -37.40 8.68 28.75
N GLU A 76 -37.93 9.67 29.48
CA GLU A 76 -39.37 9.97 29.54
C GLU A 76 -39.92 10.29 28.14
N ILE A 77 -39.22 11.14 27.39
CA ILE A 77 -39.57 11.48 26.01
C ILE A 77 -39.58 10.24 25.11
N GLY A 78 -38.58 9.36 25.25
CA GLY A 78 -38.48 8.14 24.44
C GLY A 78 -39.52 7.06 24.78
N LEU A 79 -40.00 7.02 26.03
CA LEU A 79 -41.01 6.05 26.48
C LEU A 79 -42.45 6.48 26.15
N ALA A 80 -42.75 7.78 26.23
CA ALA A 80 -44.09 8.32 26.05
C ALA A 80 -44.05 9.64 25.25
N PRO A 81 -43.95 9.57 23.91
CA PRO A 81 -44.02 10.76 23.08
C PRO A 81 -45.40 11.43 23.23
N ALA A 82 -45.42 12.76 23.42
CA ALA A 82 -46.67 13.48 23.59
C ALA A 82 -47.51 13.48 22.30
N THR A 83 -48.80 13.17 22.42
CA THR A 83 -49.78 13.28 21.34
C THR A 83 -50.25 14.71 21.10
N ASP A 84 -50.20 15.57 22.12
CA ASP A 84 -50.54 16.98 22.01
C ASP A 84 -49.42 17.76 21.30
N PRO A 85 -49.71 18.51 20.22
CA PRO A 85 -48.72 19.30 19.48
C PRO A 85 -47.93 20.29 20.35
N VAL A 86 -48.54 20.91 21.36
CA VAL A 86 -47.86 21.90 22.21
C VAL A 86 -46.82 21.25 23.12
N LEU A 87 -47.17 20.11 23.71
CA LEU A 87 -46.25 19.33 24.53
C LEU A 87 -45.14 18.72 23.67
N ARG A 88 -45.47 18.25 22.47
CA ARG A 88 -44.51 17.69 21.52
C ARG A 88 -43.48 18.71 21.07
N LEU A 89 -43.89 19.96 20.82
CA LEU A 89 -42.96 21.06 20.53
C LEU A 89 -42.00 21.29 21.70
N THR A 90 -42.52 21.28 22.93
CA THR A 90 -41.71 21.45 24.15
C THR A 90 -40.70 20.31 24.33
N GLN A 91 -41.13 19.07 24.09
CA GLN A 91 -40.27 17.89 24.07
C GLN A 91 -39.20 17.99 22.99
N ALA A 92 -39.55 18.46 21.78
CA ALA A 92 -38.60 18.67 20.69
C ALA A 92 -37.54 19.72 21.03
N VAL A 93 -37.93 20.85 21.65
CA VAL A 93 -36.99 21.87 22.12
C VAL A 93 -36.07 21.32 23.20
N ALA A 94 -36.60 20.57 24.16
CA ALA A 94 -35.80 19.92 25.20
C ALA A 94 -34.80 18.92 24.59
N LEU A 95 -35.23 18.14 23.60
CA LEU A 95 -34.41 17.18 22.88
C LEU A 95 -33.28 17.87 22.11
N MET A 96 -33.57 18.95 21.38
CA MET A 96 -32.57 19.73 20.65
C MET A 96 -31.54 20.35 21.61
N ARG A 97 -31.98 20.89 22.75
CA ARG A 97 -31.09 21.42 23.78
C ARG A 97 -30.20 20.32 24.37
N ALA A 98 -30.77 19.15 24.64
CA ALA A 98 -30.02 17.99 25.11
C ALA A 98 -28.98 17.54 24.07
N LYS A 99 -29.35 17.51 22.78
CA LYS A 99 -28.43 17.20 21.67
C LYS A 99 -27.26 18.18 21.61
N ASP A 100 -27.52 19.48 21.63
CA ASP A 100 -26.45 20.49 21.55
C ASP A 100 -25.48 20.38 22.73
N MET A 101 -26.02 20.15 23.92
CA MET A 101 -25.24 19.94 25.14
C MET A 101 -24.42 18.66 25.08
N LEU A 102 -25.00 17.53 24.68
CA LEU A 102 -24.28 16.26 24.52
C LEU A 102 -23.21 16.36 23.43
N ASN A 103 -23.47 17.06 22.34
CA ASN A 103 -22.47 17.35 21.31
C ASN A 103 -21.32 18.22 21.85
N ALA A 104 -21.60 19.17 22.75
CA ALA A 104 -20.55 19.96 23.41
C ALA A 104 -19.64 19.06 24.27
N VAL A 105 -20.23 18.20 25.11
CA VAL A 105 -19.48 17.23 25.95
C VAL A 105 -18.70 16.22 25.11
N ALA A 106 -19.29 15.77 24.00
CA ALA A 106 -18.69 14.78 23.11
C ALA A 106 -17.49 15.33 22.30
N ARG A 107 -17.21 16.64 22.33
CA ARG A 107 -16.08 17.24 21.59
C ARG A 107 -14.77 16.50 21.88
N PRO A 108 -13.95 16.20 20.86
CA PRO A 108 -14.06 16.69 19.48
C PRO A 108 -15.01 15.90 18.56
N ALA A 109 -15.68 14.85 19.05
CA ALA A 109 -16.63 14.06 18.27
C ALA A 109 -17.99 14.75 18.14
N THR A 110 -18.73 14.44 17.07
CA THR A 110 -20.13 14.84 16.89
C THR A 110 -21.00 13.61 16.67
N GLY A 111 -22.32 13.73 16.84
CA GLY A 111 -23.26 12.62 16.59
C GLY A 111 -23.04 11.96 15.22
N LEU A 112 -22.71 12.77 14.21
CA LEU A 112 -22.37 12.30 12.86
C LEU A 112 -21.09 11.46 12.79
N THR A 113 -19.98 11.89 13.43
CA THR A 113 -18.71 11.14 13.37
C THR A 113 -18.79 9.85 14.18
N VAL A 114 -19.52 9.88 15.30
CA VAL A 114 -19.77 8.68 16.12
C VAL A 114 -20.62 7.69 15.35
N ALA A 115 -21.74 8.13 14.77
CA ALA A 115 -22.60 7.27 13.96
C ALA A 115 -21.86 6.69 12.76
N PHE A 116 -21.08 7.52 12.05
CA PHE A 116 -20.25 7.05 10.93
C PHE A 116 -19.24 5.99 11.37
N THR A 117 -18.54 6.22 12.48
CA THR A 117 -17.57 5.24 13.01
C THR A 117 -18.26 3.93 13.38
N ILE A 118 -19.42 3.99 14.04
CA ILE A 118 -20.21 2.80 14.40
C ILE A 118 -20.65 2.05 13.14
N LEU A 119 -21.09 2.75 12.09
CA LEU A 119 -21.47 2.11 10.83
C LEU A 119 -20.28 1.43 10.14
N VAL A 120 -19.09 2.05 10.19
CA VAL A 120 -17.87 1.49 9.58
C VAL A 120 -17.30 0.31 10.38
N VAL A 121 -17.34 0.35 11.72
CA VAL A 121 -16.80 -0.69 12.60
C VAL A 121 -17.80 -1.83 12.81
N GLY A 122 -19.07 -1.48 12.98
CA GLY A 122 -20.16 -2.35 13.42
C GLY A 122 -20.84 -3.14 12.31
N GLU A 123 -20.35 -3.13 11.06
CA GLU A 123 -20.83 -4.08 10.05
C GLU A 123 -20.47 -5.52 10.44
N GLU A 124 -21.39 -6.18 11.15
CA GLU A 124 -21.34 -7.62 11.48
C GLU A 124 -21.21 -8.50 10.23
N ASP A 125 -21.60 -7.98 9.06
CA ASP A 125 -21.38 -8.63 7.77
C ASP A 125 -19.90 -8.80 7.41
N ARG A 126 -19.01 -7.98 7.99
CA ARG A 126 -17.56 -8.18 7.84
C ARG A 126 -17.13 -9.49 8.49
N ARG A 127 -17.66 -9.86 9.66
CA ARG A 127 -17.41 -11.19 10.26
C ARG A 127 -17.94 -12.32 9.36
N LYS A 128 -19.10 -12.16 8.74
CA LYS A 128 -19.64 -13.18 7.81
C LYS A 128 -18.77 -13.32 6.55
N LYS A 129 -18.33 -12.22 5.94
CA LYS A 129 -17.45 -12.23 4.76
C LYS A 129 -16.06 -12.76 5.09
N LEU A 130 -15.45 -12.33 6.19
CA LEU A 130 -14.14 -12.82 6.63
C LEU A 130 -14.20 -14.31 6.99
N ASN A 131 -15.31 -14.78 7.59
CA ASN A 131 -15.53 -16.20 7.82
C ASN A 131 -15.70 -16.99 6.52
N LYS A 132 -16.32 -16.42 5.47
CA LYS A 132 -16.35 -17.03 4.13
C LYS A 132 -14.98 -17.09 3.48
N VAL A 133 -14.19 -16.01 3.54
CA VAL A 133 -12.82 -15.97 3.01
C VAL A 133 -11.90 -16.92 3.78
N ARG A 134 -12.02 -16.97 5.11
CA ARG A 134 -11.30 -17.93 5.95
C ARG A 134 -11.68 -19.37 5.58
N ARG A 135 -12.96 -19.67 5.33
CA ARG A 135 -13.37 -20.99 4.81
C ARG A 135 -12.72 -21.27 3.45
N LEU A 136 -12.78 -20.35 2.49
CA LEU A 136 -12.14 -20.52 1.18
C LEU A 136 -10.62 -20.71 1.26
N LEU A 137 -9.93 -19.94 2.12
CA LEU A 137 -8.50 -20.11 2.35
C LEU A 137 -8.21 -21.43 3.07
N CYS A 138 -9.00 -21.79 4.08
CA CYS A 138 -8.90 -23.11 4.69
C CYS A 138 -9.13 -24.22 3.66
N ASP A 139 -10.08 -24.08 2.74
CA ASP A 139 -10.36 -25.07 1.69
C ASP A 139 -9.24 -25.13 0.63
N LEU A 140 -8.59 -24.00 0.34
CA LEU A 140 -7.44 -23.93 -0.58
C LEU A 140 -6.14 -24.47 0.03
N PHE A 141 -5.92 -24.25 1.33
CA PHE A 141 -4.73 -24.73 2.05
C PHE A 141 -4.91 -26.13 2.64
N ARG A 142 -6.15 -26.61 2.81
CA ARG A 142 -6.49 -27.97 3.22
C ARG A 142 -6.72 -28.82 1.97
N ARG A 143 -5.66 -28.99 1.19
CA ARG A 143 -5.67 -29.85 0.02
C ARG A 143 -5.39 -31.29 0.46
N SER A 144 -6.40 -32.13 0.27
CA SER A 144 -6.39 -33.60 0.19
C SER A 144 -6.26 -34.40 1.50
N GLY A 145 -7.35 -35.08 1.85
CA GLY A 145 -7.24 -36.40 2.49
C GLY A 145 -8.01 -36.65 3.78
N GLU A 146 -9.23 -36.15 3.98
CA GLU A 146 -10.12 -36.78 4.97
C GLU A 146 -11.58 -36.45 4.66
N GLU A 147 -12.34 -37.48 4.27
CA GLU A 147 -13.80 -37.45 4.14
C GLU A 147 -14.39 -37.10 5.51
N ALA A 148 -14.81 -35.84 5.69
CA ALA A 148 -15.57 -35.45 6.86
C ALA A 148 -16.99 -36.06 6.76
N PRO A 149 -17.52 -36.60 7.88
CA PRO A 149 -18.82 -37.27 7.91
C PRO A 149 -20.00 -36.32 7.58
N PRO A 150 -21.12 -36.87 7.09
CA PRO A 150 -22.23 -36.09 6.55
C PRO A 150 -22.87 -35.20 7.62
N ALA A 151 -23.16 -33.98 7.18
CA ALA A 151 -23.71 -32.88 7.95
C ALA A 151 -25.00 -33.25 8.69
N VAL A 152 -24.95 -33.18 10.03
CA VAL A 152 -26.16 -33.06 10.85
C VAL A 152 -26.73 -31.66 10.59
N LEU A 153 -27.91 -31.68 9.99
CA LEU A 153 -28.79 -30.56 9.68
C LEU A 153 -28.77 -29.47 10.75
N ALA A 154 -28.15 -28.34 10.42
CA ALA A 154 -28.25 -27.08 11.16
C ALA A 154 -29.63 -26.45 10.91
N GLN A 155 -30.68 -27.13 11.38
CA GLN A 155 -32.05 -26.65 11.44
C GLN A 155 -32.22 -25.81 12.72
N ARG A 156 -31.43 -24.74 12.84
CA ARG A 156 -31.48 -23.83 13.99
C ARG A 156 -31.15 -22.40 13.59
N ARG A 157 -32.08 -21.73 12.89
CA ARG A 157 -32.23 -20.25 12.87
C ARG A 157 -33.39 -19.83 11.96
N GLN A 158 -34.62 -20.06 12.42
CA GLN A 158 -35.80 -19.41 11.82
C GLN A 158 -36.84 -18.94 12.86
N GLY A 159 -36.56 -19.05 14.16
CA GLY A 159 -37.46 -18.54 15.21
C GLY A 159 -36.84 -17.37 15.95
N GLY A 160 -37.21 -16.14 15.60
CA GLY A 160 -36.94 -14.95 16.42
C GLY A 160 -36.70 -13.66 15.64
N GLU A 161 -37.65 -13.18 14.85
CA GLU A 161 -37.71 -11.77 14.38
C GLU A 161 -38.17 -10.79 15.48
N LEU A 162 -38.21 -11.24 16.74
CA LEU A 162 -38.88 -10.56 17.84
C LEU A 162 -37.85 -9.87 18.74
N TRP A 163 -37.54 -8.62 18.43
CA TRP A 163 -36.70 -7.71 19.23
C TRP A 163 -35.23 -8.15 19.38
N ASP A 164 -34.51 -8.21 18.26
CA ASP A 164 -33.06 -8.01 18.34
C ASP A 164 -32.82 -6.69 19.09
N LYS A 165 -32.18 -6.79 20.27
CA LYS A 165 -31.86 -5.65 21.13
C LYS A 165 -31.31 -4.53 20.25
N PRO A 166 -31.87 -3.31 20.28
CA PRO A 166 -31.46 -2.23 19.40
C PRO A 166 -29.95 -2.07 19.51
N THR A 167 -29.24 -2.52 18.47
CA THR A 167 -27.79 -2.45 18.45
C THR A 167 -27.39 -1.01 18.20
N ARG A 168 -26.20 -0.61 18.65
CA ARG A 168 -25.64 0.71 18.35
C ARG A 168 -25.66 1.01 16.83
N VAL A 169 -25.55 -0.04 16.02
CA VAL A 169 -25.60 0.03 14.55
C VAL A 169 -27.00 0.37 14.04
N THR A 170 -28.07 -0.25 14.59
CA THR A 170 -29.43 0.09 14.19
C THR A 170 -29.76 1.53 14.57
N LEU A 171 -29.37 1.98 15.76
CA LEU A 171 -29.52 3.39 16.17
C LEU A 171 -28.82 4.36 15.20
N ALA A 172 -27.57 4.06 14.83
CA ALA A 172 -26.84 4.86 13.86
C ALA A 172 -27.50 4.90 12.47
N ARG A 173 -28.08 3.77 12.02
CA ARG A 173 -28.79 3.68 10.73
C ARG A 173 -30.06 4.55 10.71
N TYR A 174 -30.82 4.57 11.81
CA TYR A 174 -32.03 5.37 11.90
C TYR A 174 -31.74 6.87 12.10
N ALA A 175 -30.73 7.21 12.90
CA ALA A 175 -30.31 8.61 13.08
C ALA A 175 -29.73 9.23 11.79
N TYR A 176 -29.06 8.41 10.96
CA TYR A 176 -28.29 8.88 9.81
C TYR A 176 -28.38 7.95 8.58
N PRO A 177 -29.55 7.85 7.93
CA PRO A 177 -29.76 6.93 6.82
C PRO A 177 -28.87 7.26 5.59
N GLY A 178 -28.59 8.54 5.34
CA GLY A 178 -27.74 8.98 4.23
C GLY A 178 -26.26 8.57 4.36
N LEU A 179 -25.80 8.19 5.57
CA LEU A 179 -24.42 7.79 5.80
C LEU A 179 -24.14 6.32 5.48
N ILE A 180 -25.17 5.48 5.32
CA ILE A 180 -25.01 4.04 5.08
C ILE A 180 -24.25 3.78 3.78
N GLY A 181 -24.66 4.41 2.68
CA GLY A 181 -23.98 4.27 1.39
C GLY A 181 -22.54 4.79 1.42
N VAL A 182 -22.31 5.87 2.15
CA VAL A 182 -20.97 6.46 2.32
C VAL A 182 -20.07 5.55 3.15
N ALA A 183 -20.59 4.95 4.23
CA ALA A 183 -19.84 4.02 5.09
C ALA A 183 -19.45 2.74 4.34
N ILE A 184 -20.34 2.18 3.51
CA ILE A 184 -20.03 1.01 2.66
C ILE A 184 -18.91 1.35 1.67
N ASN A 185 -19.02 2.49 0.99
CA ASN A 185 -17.99 2.96 0.05
C ASN A 185 -16.65 3.22 0.76
N PHE A 186 -16.69 3.78 1.97
CA PHE A 186 -15.51 4.00 2.81
C PHE A 186 -14.85 2.67 3.18
N ASN A 187 -15.61 1.69 3.65
CA ASN A 187 -15.08 0.37 4.03
C ASN A 187 -14.45 -0.35 2.82
N ARG A 188 -15.08 -0.26 1.64
CA ARG A 188 -14.51 -0.77 0.38
C ARG A 188 -13.21 -0.07 0.01
N ARG A 189 -13.15 1.26 0.15
CA ARG A 189 -11.93 2.05 -0.10
C ARG A 189 -10.83 1.72 0.90
N MET A 190 -11.16 1.57 2.18
CA MET A 190 -10.19 1.19 3.22
C MET A 190 -9.63 -0.21 2.98
N LEU A 191 -10.48 -1.18 2.59
CA LEU A 191 -10.03 -2.51 2.19
C LEU A 191 -9.10 -2.43 0.97
N TRP A 192 -9.47 -1.64 -0.05
CA TRP A 192 -8.64 -1.45 -1.24
C TRP A 192 -7.31 -0.79 -0.90
N LEU A 193 -7.29 0.19 0.01
CA LEU A 193 -6.07 0.82 0.52
C LEU A 193 -5.18 -0.18 1.25
N VAL A 194 -5.73 -1.01 2.13
CA VAL A 194 -4.95 -2.06 2.82
C VAL A 194 -4.38 -3.07 1.83
N LEU A 195 -5.18 -3.54 0.87
CA LEU A 195 -4.70 -4.44 -0.19
C LEU A 195 -3.62 -3.79 -1.05
N PHE A 196 -3.78 -2.51 -1.39
CA PHE A 196 -2.79 -1.72 -2.12
C PHE A 196 -1.48 -1.62 -1.34
N LEU A 197 -1.52 -1.36 -0.03
CA LEU A 197 -0.31 -1.30 0.80
C LEU A 197 0.37 -2.66 0.94
N LEU A 198 -0.38 -3.74 1.12
CA LEU A 198 0.17 -5.10 1.12
C LEU A 198 0.80 -5.46 -0.23
N SER A 199 0.14 -5.10 -1.33
CA SER A 199 0.67 -5.29 -2.68
C SER A 199 1.92 -4.47 -2.91
N SER A 200 1.95 -3.22 -2.45
CA SER A 200 3.12 -2.33 -2.53
C SER A 200 4.28 -2.87 -1.69
N LEU A 201 4.00 -3.46 -0.52
CA LEU A 201 5.01 -4.10 0.32
C LEU A 201 5.62 -5.32 -0.38
N ALA A 202 4.77 -6.23 -0.89
CA ALA A 202 5.23 -7.38 -1.64
C ALA A 202 6.04 -6.97 -2.89
N PHE A 203 5.57 -5.96 -3.62
CA PHE A 203 6.27 -5.39 -4.77
C PHE A 203 7.65 -4.83 -4.37
N THR A 204 7.73 -4.08 -3.26
CA THR A 204 8.99 -3.54 -2.75
C THR A 204 9.96 -4.65 -2.34
N CYS A 205 9.48 -5.72 -1.69
CA CYS A 205 10.29 -6.89 -1.37
C CYS A 205 10.82 -7.58 -2.63
N VAL A 206 9.99 -7.75 -3.66
CA VAL A 206 10.40 -8.32 -4.95
C VAL A 206 11.45 -7.45 -5.64
N LEU A 207 11.26 -6.12 -5.66
CA LEU A 207 12.27 -5.20 -6.21
C LEU A 207 13.58 -5.23 -5.42
N SER A 208 13.50 -5.28 -4.09
CA SER A 208 14.68 -5.36 -3.24
C SER A 208 15.46 -6.65 -3.48
N TRP A 209 14.75 -7.79 -3.56
CA TRP A 209 15.33 -9.07 -3.95
C TRP A 209 15.97 -9.00 -5.34
N HIS A 210 15.28 -8.37 -6.29
CA HIS A 210 15.74 -8.25 -7.66
C HIS A 210 17.05 -7.44 -7.77
N VAL A 211 17.14 -6.31 -7.06
CA VAL A 211 18.35 -5.47 -7.00
C VAL A 211 19.49 -6.21 -6.31
N ALA A 212 19.22 -6.90 -5.21
CA ALA A 212 20.23 -7.70 -4.51
C ALA A 212 20.81 -8.81 -5.41
N ALA A 213 19.95 -9.55 -6.10
CA ALA A 213 20.37 -10.57 -7.06
C ALA A 213 21.21 -9.97 -8.21
N GLY A 214 20.80 -8.83 -8.76
CA GLY A 214 21.55 -8.11 -9.79
C GLY A 214 22.95 -7.71 -9.33
N ASN A 215 23.07 -7.13 -8.14
CA ASN A 215 24.36 -6.74 -7.55
C ASN A 215 25.29 -7.93 -7.34
N VAL A 216 24.79 -9.08 -6.88
CA VAL A 216 25.59 -10.31 -6.71
C VAL A 216 26.09 -10.84 -8.05
N ILE A 217 25.22 -10.92 -9.07
CA ILE A 217 25.60 -11.42 -10.40
C ILE A 217 26.63 -10.49 -11.05
N LEU A 218 26.42 -9.16 -10.97
CA LEU A 218 27.35 -8.17 -11.51
C LEU A 218 28.70 -8.18 -10.77
N GLY A 219 28.68 -8.34 -9.45
CA GLY A 219 29.89 -8.47 -8.64
C GLY A 219 30.72 -9.70 -9.05
N HIS A 220 30.06 -10.85 -9.23
CA HIS A 220 30.73 -12.06 -9.69
C HIS A 220 31.28 -11.93 -11.11
N LEU A 221 30.55 -11.26 -12.02
CA LEU A 221 31.04 -10.93 -13.36
C LEU A 221 32.32 -10.07 -13.31
N ASP A 222 32.37 -9.09 -12.42
CA ASP A 222 33.53 -8.20 -12.27
C ASP A 222 34.75 -8.95 -11.69
N VAL A 223 34.53 -9.92 -10.81
CA VAL A 223 35.58 -10.83 -10.31
C VAL A 223 36.13 -11.71 -11.43
N VAL A 224 35.26 -12.38 -12.19
CA VAL A 224 35.68 -13.24 -13.32
C VAL A 224 36.42 -12.42 -14.40
N ARG A 225 35.98 -11.17 -14.64
CA ARG A 225 36.68 -10.25 -15.56
C ARG A 225 38.09 -9.92 -15.08
N ARG A 226 38.25 -9.57 -13.80
CA ARG A 226 39.56 -9.30 -13.18
C ARG A 226 40.50 -10.49 -13.29
N HIS A 227 40.04 -11.68 -12.93
CA HIS A 227 40.83 -12.91 -13.06
C HIS A 227 41.20 -13.22 -14.51
N THR A 228 40.32 -12.92 -15.47
CA THR A 228 40.66 -13.14 -16.87
C THR A 228 41.69 -12.11 -17.38
N SER A 229 41.63 -10.85 -16.94
CA SER A 229 42.66 -9.87 -17.30
C SER A 229 44.00 -10.20 -16.68
N GLU A 230 44.01 -10.64 -15.42
CA GLU A 230 45.21 -11.12 -14.70
C GLU A 230 45.82 -12.32 -15.43
N LEU A 231 45.02 -13.36 -15.70
CA LEU A 231 45.48 -14.54 -16.42
C LEU A 231 45.99 -14.20 -17.83
N ARG A 232 45.35 -13.24 -18.52
CA ARG A 232 45.81 -12.81 -19.85
C ARG A 232 47.15 -12.09 -19.79
N ALA A 233 47.36 -11.27 -18.76
CA ALA A 233 48.65 -10.64 -18.50
C ALA A 233 49.71 -11.71 -18.22
N GLU A 234 49.43 -12.67 -17.33
CA GLU A 234 50.32 -13.80 -17.05
C GLU A 234 50.68 -14.59 -18.32
N ILE A 235 49.69 -14.97 -19.13
CA ILE A 235 49.90 -15.67 -20.40
C ILE A 235 50.80 -14.84 -21.33
N SER A 236 50.51 -13.54 -21.51
CA SER A 236 51.33 -12.69 -22.38
C SER A 236 52.78 -12.57 -21.89
N THR A 237 53.00 -12.54 -20.58
CA THR A 237 54.37 -12.53 -20.02
C THR A 237 55.07 -13.88 -20.22
N ALA A 238 54.34 -14.99 -20.14
CA ALA A 238 54.87 -16.32 -20.40
C ALA A 238 55.19 -16.53 -21.89
N GLU A 239 54.34 -16.06 -22.80
CA GLU A 239 54.56 -16.06 -24.26
C GLU A 239 55.80 -15.24 -24.63
N LEU A 240 55.99 -14.07 -24.02
CA LEU A 240 57.18 -13.23 -24.22
C LEU A 240 58.46 -13.91 -23.72
N LYS A 241 58.41 -14.57 -22.54
CA LYS A 241 59.56 -15.33 -22.03
C LYS A 241 59.90 -16.50 -22.94
N TYR A 242 58.89 -17.27 -23.34
CA TYR A 242 59.09 -18.43 -24.21
C TYR A 242 59.63 -18.04 -25.59
N THR A 243 59.13 -16.95 -26.18
CA THR A 243 59.66 -16.43 -27.46
C THR A 243 61.10 -15.91 -27.34
N ALA A 244 61.46 -15.29 -26.21
CA ALA A 244 62.83 -14.86 -25.94
C ALA A 244 63.79 -16.04 -25.78
N ASP A 245 63.38 -17.07 -25.02
CA ASP A 245 64.16 -18.30 -24.82
C ASP A 245 64.35 -19.06 -26.14
N GLU A 246 63.30 -19.18 -26.96
CA GLU A 246 63.38 -19.83 -28.26
C GLU A 246 64.27 -19.06 -29.23
N ARG A 247 64.19 -17.72 -29.21
CA ARG A 247 65.11 -16.86 -29.98
C ARG A 247 66.55 -17.02 -29.52
N ALA A 248 66.80 -17.12 -28.21
CA ALA A 248 68.13 -17.35 -27.68
C ALA A 248 68.69 -18.72 -28.11
N ARG A 249 67.84 -19.77 -28.13
CA ARG A 249 68.20 -21.11 -28.65
C ARG A 249 68.52 -21.08 -30.13
N LEU A 250 67.72 -20.40 -30.95
CA LEU A 250 67.96 -20.27 -32.39
C LEU A 250 69.25 -19.49 -32.68
N MET A 251 69.54 -18.42 -31.94
CA MET A 251 70.78 -17.65 -32.08
C MET A 251 72.01 -18.49 -31.71
N ALA A 252 71.92 -19.31 -30.66
CA ALA A 252 72.98 -20.26 -30.30
C ALA A 252 73.19 -21.34 -31.37
N ALA A 253 72.12 -21.77 -32.06
CA ALA A 253 72.20 -22.73 -33.15
C ALA A 253 72.74 -22.11 -34.46
N ASP A 254 72.41 -20.85 -34.77
CA ASP A 254 72.89 -20.18 -35.99
C ASP A 254 74.40 -19.92 -35.97
N ALA A 255 75.01 -19.81 -34.79
CA ALA A 255 76.46 -19.84 -34.63
C ALA A 255 77.13 -21.11 -35.22
N THR A 256 76.34 -22.17 -35.50
CA THR A 256 76.79 -23.40 -36.18
C THR A 256 76.50 -23.45 -37.69
N GLY A 257 76.02 -22.36 -38.30
CA GLY A 257 76.00 -22.17 -39.76
C GLY A 257 74.70 -22.57 -40.50
N ARG A 258 73.52 -22.45 -39.87
CA ARG A 258 72.23 -22.73 -40.54
C ARG A 258 71.34 -21.48 -40.58
N LEU A 259 71.08 -20.99 -41.80
CA LEU A 259 70.12 -19.90 -42.13
C LEU A 259 68.92 -19.85 -41.16
N ALA A 260 68.97 -18.92 -40.21
CA ALA A 260 67.93 -18.74 -39.21
C ALA A 260 66.64 -18.17 -39.83
N ARG A 261 65.53 -18.88 -39.62
CA ARG A 261 64.18 -18.35 -39.88
C ARG A 261 63.76 -17.53 -38.66
N ASP A 262 63.16 -16.36 -38.88
CA ASP A 262 62.62 -15.54 -37.79
C ASP A 262 61.60 -16.35 -36.97
N PRO A 263 61.73 -16.40 -35.62
CA PRO A 263 60.81 -17.15 -34.80
C PRO A 263 59.41 -16.52 -34.86
N GLU A 264 58.42 -17.32 -35.25
CA GLU A 264 57.03 -16.90 -35.19
C GLU A 264 56.60 -16.66 -33.72
N PRO A 265 55.80 -15.60 -33.45
CA PRO A 265 55.33 -15.32 -32.10
C PRO A 265 54.50 -16.50 -31.58
N VAL A 266 54.97 -17.09 -30.49
CA VAL A 266 54.30 -18.21 -29.84
C VAL A 266 53.05 -17.69 -29.14
N ARG A 267 51.90 -18.24 -29.52
CA ARG A 267 50.62 -17.99 -28.86
C ARG A 267 50.20 -19.25 -28.12
N PHE A 268 49.94 -19.13 -26.83
CA PHE A 268 49.46 -20.23 -26.02
C PHE A 268 47.99 -20.53 -26.37
N CYS A 269 47.62 -21.81 -26.24
CA CYS A 269 46.24 -22.29 -26.40
C CYS A 269 45.64 -22.16 -27.82
N THR A 270 46.45 -21.93 -28.86
CA THR A 270 45.97 -21.86 -30.26
C THR A 270 46.22 -23.15 -31.04
N LEU A 271 47.10 -24.02 -30.54
CA LEU A 271 47.45 -25.27 -31.20
C LEU A 271 46.34 -26.29 -31.01
N ALA A 272 45.68 -26.61 -32.12
CA ALA A 272 44.73 -27.70 -32.21
C ALA A 272 45.30 -28.77 -33.14
N ASP A 273 45.22 -30.03 -32.73
CA ASP A 273 45.50 -31.17 -33.61
C ASP A 273 44.44 -31.23 -34.74
N PRO A 274 44.65 -32.01 -35.82
CA PRO A 274 43.63 -32.22 -36.86
C PRO A 274 42.27 -32.67 -36.29
N ASP A 275 42.32 -33.39 -35.17
CA ASP A 275 41.16 -33.88 -34.43
C ASP A 275 40.51 -32.82 -33.52
N LYS A 276 40.98 -31.56 -33.57
CA LYS A 276 40.57 -30.43 -32.72
C LYS A 276 40.84 -30.62 -31.24
N THR A 277 41.66 -31.61 -30.86
CA THR A 277 42.15 -31.75 -29.49
C THR A 277 43.20 -30.67 -29.22
N PRO A 278 43.14 -29.97 -28.08
CA PRO A 278 44.13 -28.95 -27.76
C PRO A 278 45.48 -29.63 -27.49
N ARG A 279 46.54 -29.14 -28.14
CA ARG A 279 47.90 -29.65 -27.97
C ARG A 279 48.75 -28.62 -27.24
N TYR A 280 49.44 -29.05 -26.19
CA TYR A 280 50.26 -28.18 -25.34
C TYR A 280 51.74 -28.50 -25.53
N ARG A 281 52.59 -27.48 -25.63
CA ARG A 281 54.04 -27.60 -25.75
C ARG A 281 54.71 -27.82 -24.41
N THR A 282 54.19 -27.20 -23.36
CA THR A 282 54.74 -27.25 -22.00
C THR A 282 53.65 -27.53 -20.97
N THR A 283 54.06 -27.99 -19.78
CA THR A 283 53.16 -28.17 -18.63
C THR A 283 52.59 -26.84 -18.14
N GLU A 284 53.37 -25.75 -18.24
CA GLU A 284 52.92 -24.39 -17.93
C GLU A 284 51.82 -23.94 -18.90
N GLU A 285 52.00 -24.18 -20.21
CA GLU A 285 50.97 -23.90 -21.21
C GLU A 285 49.68 -24.65 -20.89
N TYR A 286 49.76 -25.94 -20.54
CA TYR A 286 48.60 -26.72 -20.12
C TYR A 286 47.87 -26.07 -18.93
N GLN A 287 48.60 -25.66 -17.88
CA GLN A 287 47.99 -25.04 -16.70
C GLN A 287 47.32 -23.71 -17.02
N TYR A 288 47.96 -22.85 -17.82
CA TYR A 288 47.38 -21.57 -18.22
C TYR A 288 46.14 -21.77 -19.11
N CYS A 289 46.20 -22.71 -20.06
CA CYS A 289 45.08 -22.98 -20.96
C CYS A 289 43.90 -23.63 -20.23
N SER A 290 44.16 -24.55 -19.29
CA SER A 290 43.12 -25.15 -18.44
C SER A 290 42.45 -24.11 -17.54
N ARG A 291 43.22 -23.23 -16.88
CA ARG A 291 42.67 -22.09 -16.11
C ARG A 291 41.87 -21.14 -17.00
N ALA A 292 42.35 -20.87 -18.21
CA ALA A 292 41.65 -20.02 -19.16
C ALA A 292 40.33 -20.65 -19.64
N GLU A 293 40.28 -21.96 -19.80
CA GLU A 293 39.07 -22.69 -20.14
C GLU A 293 38.05 -22.67 -18.98
N ALA A 294 38.49 -22.97 -17.76
CA ALA A 294 37.63 -22.87 -16.57
C ALA A 294 37.02 -21.47 -16.40
N LEU A 295 37.82 -20.40 -16.54
CA LEU A 295 37.30 -19.02 -16.49
C LEU A 295 36.35 -18.70 -17.67
N ARG A 296 36.54 -19.30 -18.85
CA ARG A 296 35.60 -19.15 -19.98
C ARG A 296 34.26 -19.83 -19.68
N GLU A 297 34.27 -21.00 -19.05
CA GLU A 297 33.06 -21.72 -18.64
C GLU A 297 32.30 -20.97 -17.55
N GLU A 298 32.99 -20.54 -16.49
CA GLU A 298 32.41 -19.70 -15.43
C GLU A 298 31.77 -18.45 -16.04
N ARG A 299 32.49 -17.74 -16.91
CA ARG A 299 31.96 -16.55 -17.59
C ARG A 299 30.71 -16.87 -18.43
N ARG A 300 30.65 -18.03 -19.09
CA ARG A 300 29.45 -18.45 -19.84
C ARG A 300 28.28 -18.69 -18.89
N ALA A 301 28.50 -19.37 -17.76
CA ALA A 301 27.48 -19.59 -16.74
C ALA A 301 26.94 -18.27 -16.17
N VAL A 302 27.82 -17.35 -15.78
CA VAL A 302 27.42 -16.02 -15.26
C VAL A 302 26.56 -15.25 -16.28
N ARG A 303 26.92 -15.33 -17.56
CA ARG A 303 26.15 -14.66 -18.63
C ARG A 303 24.78 -15.30 -18.86
N MET A 304 24.65 -16.62 -18.72
CA MET A 304 23.35 -17.29 -18.79
C MET A 304 22.47 -16.84 -17.63
N ASN A 305 23.00 -16.84 -16.40
CA ASN A 305 22.30 -16.34 -15.21
C ASN A 305 21.88 -14.87 -15.39
N LEU A 306 22.77 -14.01 -15.92
CA LEU A 306 22.45 -12.61 -16.19
C LEU A 306 21.33 -12.46 -17.23
N ARG A 307 21.32 -13.31 -18.26
CA ARG A 307 20.29 -13.31 -19.30
C ARG A 307 18.93 -13.71 -18.75
N GLU A 308 18.88 -14.74 -17.91
CA GLU A 308 17.66 -15.19 -17.25
C GLU A 308 17.13 -14.15 -16.27
N TRP A 309 18.00 -13.56 -15.45
CA TRP A 309 17.64 -12.47 -14.54
C TRP A 309 17.11 -11.23 -15.29
N LEU A 310 17.65 -10.91 -16.47
CA LEU A 310 17.17 -9.81 -17.32
C LEU A 310 15.87 -10.13 -18.09
N ALA A 311 15.42 -11.39 -18.13
CA ALA A 311 14.29 -11.78 -18.98
C ALA A 311 12.99 -11.00 -18.68
N PRO A 312 12.59 -10.78 -17.42
CA PRO A 312 11.39 -9.98 -17.10
C PRO A 312 11.50 -8.54 -17.61
N TRP A 313 12.68 -7.92 -17.49
CA TRP A 313 12.90 -6.56 -17.97
C TRP A 313 12.90 -6.48 -19.48
N ARG A 314 13.45 -7.47 -20.18
CA ARG A 314 13.36 -7.50 -21.66
C ARG A 314 11.93 -7.65 -22.14
N ALA A 315 11.12 -8.48 -21.48
CA ALA A 315 9.70 -8.59 -21.79
C ALA A 315 8.97 -7.27 -21.52
N PHE A 316 9.28 -6.61 -20.39
CA PHE A 316 8.74 -5.30 -20.06
C PHE A 316 9.13 -4.24 -21.08
N TYR A 317 10.42 -4.03 -21.35
CA TYR A 317 10.89 -3.06 -22.33
C TYR A 317 10.42 -3.38 -23.75
N GLY A 318 10.34 -4.65 -24.14
CA GLY A 318 9.82 -5.06 -25.45
C GLY A 318 8.34 -4.74 -25.63
N ALA A 319 7.56 -4.71 -24.55
CA ALA A 319 6.17 -4.26 -24.60
C ALA A 319 6.05 -2.75 -24.86
N PHE A 320 7.00 -1.93 -24.37
CA PHE A 320 7.00 -0.47 -24.56
C PHE A 320 7.79 -0.01 -25.80
N TYR A 321 8.83 -0.74 -26.18
CA TYR A 321 9.72 -0.45 -27.29
C TYR A 321 9.78 -1.68 -28.19
N ARG A 322 8.95 -1.70 -29.25
CA ARG A 322 9.06 -2.67 -30.33
C ARG A 322 10.29 -2.35 -31.17
N PHE A 323 11.45 -2.74 -30.68
CA PHE A 323 12.66 -2.78 -31.50
C PHE A 323 12.86 -4.22 -31.93
N GLU A 324 12.51 -4.54 -33.17
CA GLU A 324 12.85 -5.80 -33.82
C GLU A 324 14.28 -5.65 -34.33
N PRO A 325 15.31 -6.21 -33.67
CA PRO A 325 16.66 -6.12 -34.19
C PRO A 325 16.77 -6.98 -35.46
N PRO A 326 17.39 -6.47 -36.54
CA PRO A 326 17.64 -7.28 -37.72
C PRO A 326 18.51 -8.50 -37.37
N PRO A 327 18.29 -9.65 -38.03
CA PRO A 327 19.11 -10.84 -37.84
C PRO A 327 20.49 -10.60 -38.47
N THR A 328 21.50 -10.33 -37.67
CA THR A 328 22.88 -10.20 -38.13
C THR A 328 23.73 -11.39 -37.71
N GLN A 329 24.49 -11.92 -38.68
CA GLN A 329 25.40 -13.05 -38.49
C GLN A 329 26.82 -12.60 -38.13
N ASP A 330 27.08 -11.30 -38.09
CA ASP A 330 28.42 -10.77 -37.90
C ASP A 330 28.93 -11.00 -36.46
N PRO A 331 30.10 -11.64 -36.29
CA PRO A 331 30.66 -11.96 -34.97
C PRO A 331 31.02 -10.71 -34.16
N GLU A 332 31.31 -9.59 -34.83
CA GLU A 332 31.57 -8.30 -34.20
C GLU A 332 30.29 -7.72 -33.58
N GLU A 333 29.16 -7.79 -34.29
CA GLU A 333 27.87 -7.37 -33.76
C GLU A 333 27.40 -8.24 -32.59
N LEU A 334 27.70 -9.55 -32.61
CA LEU A 334 27.44 -10.44 -31.48
C LEU A 334 28.20 -10.01 -30.21
N ASN A 335 29.42 -9.46 -30.35
CA ASN A 335 30.18 -8.94 -29.23
C ASN A 335 29.63 -7.59 -28.73
N VAL A 336 29.19 -6.71 -29.64
CA VAL A 336 28.52 -5.44 -29.29
C VAL A 336 27.24 -5.72 -28.51
N ARG A 337 26.41 -6.66 -28.98
CA ARG A 337 25.15 -7.05 -28.32
C ARG A 337 25.39 -7.63 -26.93
N ARG A 338 26.47 -8.39 -26.75
CA ARG A 338 26.88 -8.92 -25.43
C ARG A 338 27.25 -7.78 -24.47
N ARG A 339 28.04 -6.81 -24.91
CA ARG A 339 28.40 -5.65 -24.08
C ARG A 339 27.17 -4.85 -23.67
N GLY A 340 26.24 -4.66 -24.60
CA GLY A 340 24.95 -4.01 -24.34
C GLY A 340 24.11 -4.71 -23.27
N THR A 341 24.13 -6.04 -23.16
CA THR A 341 23.38 -6.74 -22.10
C THR A 341 23.95 -6.50 -20.70
N GLU A 342 25.26 -6.36 -20.57
CA GLU A 342 25.94 -6.11 -19.30
C GLU A 342 25.74 -4.66 -18.85
N GLU A 343 25.79 -3.70 -19.78
CA GLU A 343 25.47 -2.29 -19.53
C GLU A 343 23.99 -2.11 -19.15
N MET A 344 23.07 -2.76 -19.87
CA MET A 344 21.65 -2.76 -19.56
C MET A 344 21.38 -3.27 -18.13
N ALA A 345 22.05 -4.35 -17.71
CA ALA A 345 21.90 -4.87 -16.34
C ALA A 345 22.34 -3.88 -15.27
N ARG A 346 23.44 -3.14 -15.50
CA ARG A 346 23.90 -2.09 -14.59
C ARG A 346 22.90 -0.94 -14.53
N ILE A 347 22.41 -0.48 -15.69
CA ILE A 347 21.42 0.59 -15.78
C ILE A 347 20.13 0.19 -15.06
N VAL A 348 19.61 -1.02 -15.31
CA VAL A 348 18.39 -1.51 -14.65
C VAL A 348 18.58 -1.61 -13.14
N THR A 349 19.67 -2.22 -12.67
CA THR A 349 19.95 -2.34 -11.22
C THR A 349 20.07 -0.96 -10.57
N LEU A 350 20.73 -0.02 -11.24
CA LEU A 350 20.88 1.36 -10.77
C LEU A 350 19.53 2.08 -10.70
N VAL A 351 18.77 2.11 -11.80
CA VAL A 351 17.48 2.82 -11.88
C VAL A 351 16.46 2.24 -10.90
N VAL A 352 16.37 0.90 -10.81
CA VAL A 352 15.47 0.25 -9.85
C VAL A 352 15.93 0.54 -8.41
N GLY A 353 17.24 0.49 -8.16
CA GLY A 353 17.83 0.73 -6.85
C GLY A 353 17.69 2.18 -6.34
N THR A 354 17.88 3.16 -7.21
CA THR A 354 17.94 4.59 -6.83
C THR A 354 16.63 5.34 -7.04
N SER A 355 15.79 4.92 -7.99
CA SER A 355 14.55 5.65 -8.32
C SER A 355 13.31 4.90 -7.86
N LEU A 356 13.19 3.62 -8.24
CA LEU A 356 11.95 2.87 -8.02
C LEU A 356 11.79 2.41 -6.56
N LEU A 357 12.86 1.92 -5.94
CA LEU A 357 12.85 1.49 -4.55
C LEU A 357 12.54 2.66 -3.58
N PRO A 358 13.23 3.81 -3.62
CA PRO A 358 12.90 4.95 -2.76
C PRO A 358 11.47 5.46 -2.92
N LEU A 359 10.94 5.50 -4.14
CA LEU A 359 9.54 5.82 -4.40
C LEU A 359 8.59 4.83 -3.70
N ALA A 360 8.82 3.52 -3.86
CA ALA A 360 7.97 2.49 -3.26
C ALA A 360 8.03 2.55 -1.71
N TYR A 361 9.22 2.75 -1.14
CA TYR A 361 9.40 2.96 0.29
C TYR A 361 8.72 4.23 0.80
N GLY A 362 8.75 5.34 0.04
CA GLY A 362 8.03 6.58 0.37
C GLY A 362 6.51 6.39 0.41
N VAL A 363 5.95 5.65 -0.57
CA VAL A 363 4.53 5.28 -0.59
C VAL A 363 4.17 4.41 0.61
N LEU A 364 5.02 3.43 0.97
CA LEU A 364 4.80 2.58 2.14
C LEU A 364 4.85 3.35 3.45
N GLY A 365 5.82 4.27 3.60
CA GLY A 365 5.93 5.14 4.77
C GLY A 365 4.66 5.98 4.96
N ALA A 366 4.20 6.65 3.90
CA ALA A 366 2.97 7.43 3.97
C ALA A 366 1.73 6.57 4.20
N GLY A 367 1.67 5.39 3.59
CA GLY A 367 0.64 4.40 3.85
C GLY A 367 0.54 4.00 5.32
N ALA A 368 1.68 3.73 5.97
CA ALA A 368 1.74 3.40 7.39
C ALA A 368 1.27 4.57 8.27
N ALA A 369 1.68 5.80 7.96
CA ALA A 369 1.22 6.99 8.69
C ALA A 369 -0.30 7.21 8.56
N VAL A 370 -0.84 7.04 7.35
CA VAL A 370 -2.27 7.11 7.07
C VAL A 370 -3.04 6.04 7.84
N LEU A 371 -2.58 4.78 7.81
CA LEU A 371 -3.22 3.69 8.55
C LEU A 371 -3.23 3.97 10.06
N ARG A 372 -2.11 4.46 10.61
CA ARG A 372 -2.03 4.84 12.02
C ARG A 372 -3.02 5.95 12.36
N ARG A 373 -3.07 7.03 11.58
CA ARG A 373 -4.00 8.16 11.80
C ARG A 373 -5.46 7.73 11.71
N LEU A 374 -5.80 6.87 10.73
CA LEU A 374 -7.14 6.33 10.59
C LEU A 374 -7.51 5.40 11.75
N TRP A 375 -6.55 4.61 12.26
CA TRP A 375 -6.75 3.75 13.42
C TRP A 375 -7.00 4.55 14.69
N GLU A 376 -6.22 5.61 14.94
CA GLU A 376 -6.43 6.54 16.05
C GLU A 376 -7.82 7.19 15.97
N ARG A 377 -8.22 7.71 14.80
CA ARG A 377 -9.56 8.30 14.60
C ARG A 377 -10.70 7.30 14.74
N MET A 378 -10.51 6.06 14.29
CA MET A 378 -11.48 4.99 14.46
C MET A 378 -11.66 4.64 15.93
N ARG A 379 -10.56 4.53 16.68
CA ARG A 379 -10.60 4.31 18.14
C ARG A 379 -11.29 5.46 18.87
N GLU A 380 -11.09 6.69 18.39
CA GLU A 380 -11.66 7.88 19.01
C GLU A 380 -13.07 8.25 18.49
N SER A 381 -13.64 7.48 17.56
CA SER A 381 -14.94 7.80 16.94
C SER A 381 -14.99 9.16 16.22
N LEU A 382 -13.84 9.59 15.70
CA LEU A 382 -13.65 10.85 14.95
C LEU A 382 -13.57 10.62 13.45
N LEU A 383 -14.00 9.45 12.98
CA LEU A 383 -13.92 9.11 11.57
C LEU A 383 -14.88 10.00 10.78
N SER A 384 -14.35 10.67 9.75
CA SER A 384 -15.14 11.46 8.81
C SER A 384 -14.99 10.91 7.39
N PRO A 385 -16.03 10.96 6.53
CA PRO A 385 -15.92 10.57 5.12
C PRO A 385 -14.77 11.27 4.37
N ARG A 386 -14.46 12.53 4.76
CA ARG A 386 -13.40 13.35 4.18
C ARG A 386 -11.99 12.81 4.44
N ASP A 387 -11.82 11.98 5.46
CA ASP A 387 -10.51 11.46 5.84
C ASP A 387 -9.93 10.53 4.77
N SER A 388 -10.80 9.87 4.00
CA SER A 388 -10.38 9.00 2.89
C SER A 388 -9.71 9.77 1.75
N THR A 389 -10.18 10.97 1.42
CA THR A 389 -9.58 11.78 0.35
C THR A 389 -8.26 12.40 0.81
N LEU A 390 -8.18 12.82 2.08
CA LEU A 390 -6.94 13.32 2.67
C LEU A 390 -5.87 12.23 2.74
N ALA A 391 -6.26 11.00 3.08
CA ALA A 391 -5.39 9.82 3.07
C ALA A 391 -4.75 9.56 1.69
N LEU A 392 -5.52 9.67 0.60
CA LEU A 392 -5.00 9.49 -0.75
C LEU A 392 -4.00 10.60 -1.15
N LEU A 393 -4.31 11.85 -0.80
CA LEU A 393 -3.39 12.97 -1.03
C LEU A 393 -2.08 12.79 -0.26
N GLN A 394 -2.15 12.37 1.01
CA GLN A 394 -0.97 12.11 1.83
C GLN A 394 -0.11 10.97 1.25
N LEU A 395 -0.74 9.92 0.71
CA LEU A 395 -0.05 8.80 0.06
C LEU A 395 0.67 9.24 -1.22
N ALA A 396 0.01 10.06 -2.04
CA ALA A 396 0.62 10.63 -3.25
C ALA A 396 1.82 11.53 -2.90
N LEU A 397 1.68 12.39 -1.90
CA LEU A 397 2.76 13.27 -1.41
C LEU A 397 3.95 12.47 -0.84
N GLY A 398 3.69 11.37 -0.13
CA GLY A 398 4.75 10.47 0.34
C GLY A 398 5.54 9.81 -0.80
N GLY A 399 4.83 9.39 -1.86
CA GLY A 399 5.46 8.83 -3.05
C GLY A 399 6.33 9.84 -3.79
N THR A 400 5.85 11.08 -3.95
CA THR A 400 6.64 12.14 -4.61
C THR A 400 7.88 12.53 -3.81
N ILE A 401 7.76 12.66 -2.48
CA ILE A 401 8.92 12.94 -1.61
C ILE A 401 9.94 11.79 -1.69
N GLY A 402 9.50 10.53 -1.60
CA GLY A 402 10.39 9.38 -1.73
C GLY A 402 11.11 9.33 -3.08
N ALA A 403 10.41 9.68 -4.17
CA ALA A 403 11.01 9.78 -5.50
C ALA A 403 12.05 10.90 -5.58
N CYS A 404 11.75 12.10 -5.07
CA CYS A 404 12.69 13.21 -5.02
C CYS A 404 13.94 12.85 -4.21
N ILE A 405 13.79 12.20 -3.05
CA ILE A 405 14.91 11.75 -2.23
C ILE A 405 15.77 10.74 -3.00
N GLY A 406 15.16 9.78 -3.71
CA GLY A 406 15.90 8.83 -4.55
C GLY A 406 16.69 9.49 -5.68
N LEU A 407 16.14 10.54 -6.29
CA LEU A 407 16.81 11.30 -7.36
C LEU A 407 17.96 12.17 -6.84
N PHE A 408 17.77 12.85 -5.72
CA PHE A 408 18.77 13.79 -5.17
C PHE A 408 19.86 13.09 -4.34
N ILE A 409 19.53 11.99 -3.65
CA ILE A 409 20.49 11.18 -2.89
C ILE A 409 20.94 10.01 -3.77
N ASN A 410 21.56 10.33 -4.92
CA ASN A 410 22.14 9.32 -5.77
C ASN A 410 23.57 8.99 -5.29
N PRO A 411 23.90 7.73 -4.95
CA PRO A 411 25.24 7.33 -4.52
C PRO A 411 26.31 7.57 -5.59
N SER A 412 25.93 7.79 -6.84
CA SER A 412 26.85 8.01 -7.96
C SER A 412 27.59 9.36 -7.89
N GLY A 413 27.16 10.28 -7.02
CA GLY A 413 27.78 11.60 -6.82
C GLY A 413 28.67 11.73 -5.59
N ALA A 414 28.76 10.69 -4.74
CA ALA A 414 29.68 10.72 -3.60
C ALA A 414 31.09 10.46 -4.12
N ALA A 415 31.88 11.52 -4.31
CA ALA A 415 33.31 11.41 -4.53
C ALA A 415 33.93 10.58 -3.38
N PRO A 416 34.83 9.63 -3.68
CA PRO A 416 35.48 8.83 -2.65
C PRO A 416 36.42 9.75 -1.86
N GLY A 417 35.96 10.33 -0.74
CA GLY A 417 36.85 11.07 0.16
C GLY A 417 36.27 12.15 1.09
N GLU A 418 35.02 12.62 0.95
CA GLU A 418 34.50 13.70 1.82
C GLU A 418 33.21 13.34 2.58
N SER A 419 33.39 12.59 3.66
CA SER A 419 32.39 12.34 4.70
C SER A 419 32.43 13.45 5.76
N LYS A 420 31.71 14.55 5.54
CA LYS A 420 31.45 15.59 6.56
C LYS A 420 30.01 16.09 6.48
N GLY A 421 29.07 15.25 6.88
CA GLY A 421 27.66 15.64 7.05
C GLY A 421 27.05 14.97 8.28
N LEU A 422 26.20 15.70 9.01
CA LEU A 422 25.51 15.24 10.22
C LEU A 422 24.56 14.03 9.96
N LEU A 423 24.32 13.70 8.70
CA LEU A 423 23.54 12.56 8.22
C LEU A 423 24.39 11.27 8.05
N ASP A 424 25.71 11.36 8.09
CA ASP A 424 26.61 10.19 7.97
C ASP A 424 26.71 9.39 9.28
N ALA A 425 26.39 10.03 10.42
CA ALA A 425 26.34 9.36 11.72
C ALA A 425 25.20 8.33 11.80
N TRP A 426 24.21 8.43 10.91
CA TRP A 426 23.10 7.51 10.77
C TRP A 426 23.09 7.08 9.31
N ALA A 427 23.96 6.15 8.92
CA ALA A 427 24.08 5.59 7.57
C ALA A 427 22.82 4.82 7.12
N LEU A 428 21.67 5.48 7.17
CA LEU A 428 20.39 5.02 6.66
C LEU A 428 20.51 5.04 5.15
N SER A 429 20.23 3.89 4.53
CA SER A 429 20.12 3.81 3.07
C SER A 429 19.11 4.85 2.56
N GLY A 430 19.31 5.39 1.36
CA GLY A 430 18.37 6.37 0.77
C GLY A 430 16.91 5.86 0.70
N SER A 431 16.73 4.53 0.64
CA SER A 431 15.43 3.86 0.77
C SER A 431 14.82 3.99 2.17
N ALA A 432 15.61 3.81 3.24
CA ALA A 432 15.15 4.01 4.61
C ALA A 432 14.80 5.48 4.89
N LEU A 433 15.59 6.42 4.38
CA LEU A 433 15.27 7.85 4.43
C LEU A 433 13.97 8.17 3.71
N SER A 434 13.72 7.59 2.54
CA SER A 434 12.46 7.77 1.82
C SER A 434 11.27 7.21 2.58
N PHE A 435 11.41 6.06 3.24
CA PHE A 435 10.37 5.52 4.11
C PHE A 435 10.05 6.47 5.27
N ILE A 436 11.07 6.96 5.99
CA ILE A 436 10.89 7.88 7.11
C ILE A 436 10.27 9.20 6.63
N ALA A 437 10.74 9.73 5.50
CA ALA A 437 10.22 10.94 4.90
C ALA A 437 8.75 10.78 4.46
N GLY A 438 8.40 9.61 3.89
CA GLY A 438 7.02 9.25 3.57
C GLY A 438 6.15 9.12 4.82
N PHE A 439 6.66 8.54 5.90
CA PHE A 439 5.94 8.44 7.16
C PHE A 439 5.71 9.82 7.80
N GLY A 440 6.73 10.68 7.74
CA GLY A 440 6.75 12.03 8.31
C GLY A 440 6.49 13.15 7.29
N VAL A 441 5.66 12.94 6.26
CA VAL A 441 5.44 13.90 5.15
C VAL A 441 5.19 15.33 5.65
N GLU A 442 4.34 15.50 6.67
CA GLU A 442 4.04 16.81 7.25
C GLU A 442 5.29 17.47 7.87
N GLY A 443 6.15 16.69 8.52
CA GLY A 443 7.41 17.17 9.09
C GLY A 443 8.42 17.59 8.03
N VAL A 444 8.50 16.84 6.92
CA VAL A 444 9.37 17.17 5.78
C VAL A 444 8.93 18.48 5.12
N PHE A 445 7.63 18.67 4.89
CA PHE A 445 7.13 19.94 4.33
C PHE A 445 7.40 21.12 5.25
N ARG A 446 7.15 20.99 6.56
CA ARG A 446 7.48 22.04 7.53
C ARG A 446 8.98 22.37 7.54
N ALA A 447 9.84 21.36 7.44
CA ALA A 447 11.29 21.57 7.35
C ALA A 447 11.68 22.31 6.07
N LEU A 448 11.08 21.96 4.92
CA LEU A 448 11.30 22.64 3.65
C LEU A 448 10.78 24.09 3.68
N GLU A 449 9.59 24.34 4.23
CA GLU A 449 9.05 25.68 4.42
C GLU A 449 9.99 26.55 5.27
N ASN A 450 10.45 26.02 6.41
CA ASN A 450 11.42 26.71 7.26
C ASN A 450 12.75 26.97 6.54
N PHE A 451 13.19 26.05 5.68
CA PHE A 451 14.40 26.23 4.87
C PHE A 451 14.21 27.32 3.81
N VAL A 452 13.11 27.28 3.05
CA VAL A 452 12.74 28.28 2.05
C VAL A 452 12.65 29.67 2.69
N GLN A 453 12.00 29.78 3.86
CA GLN A 453 11.94 31.04 4.61
C GLN A 453 13.31 31.54 5.05
N ARG A 454 14.23 30.66 5.46
CA ARG A 454 15.59 31.07 5.87
C ARG A 454 16.47 31.48 4.69
N VAL A 455 16.30 30.85 3.53
CA VAL A 455 17.10 31.10 2.33
C VAL A 455 16.60 32.35 1.61
N PHE A 456 15.28 32.45 1.40
CA PHE A 456 14.67 33.52 0.60
C PHE A 456 14.10 34.67 1.44
N GLY A 457 13.78 34.45 2.71
CA GLY A 457 13.21 35.49 3.60
C GLY A 457 14.23 36.48 4.15
N LYS A 458 15.54 36.33 3.85
CA LYS A 458 16.57 37.28 4.29
C LYS A 458 16.65 38.55 3.43
N ASP A 459 16.07 38.56 2.24
CA ASP A 459 16.16 39.71 1.33
C ASP A 459 15.13 40.81 1.61
N GLU A 460 14.00 40.50 2.27
CA GLU A 460 13.00 41.51 2.64
C GLU A 460 13.43 42.39 3.83
N ALA A 461 14.28 41.88 4.73
CA ALA A 461 14.75 42.61 5.90
C ALA A 461 15.84 43.66 5.60
N ARG A 462 16.22 43.84 4.32
CA ARG A 462 17.34 44.71 3.92
C ARG A 462 16.94 45.86 2.99
N ARG A 463 15.65 46.20 2.87
CA ARG A 463 15.23 47.51 2.36
C ARG A 463 15.26 48.52 3.51
N PRO A 464 16.25 49.44 3.56
CA PRO A 464 16.13 50.63 4.39
C PRO A 464 15.06 51.55 3.80
N ASP A 465 14.21 52.08 4.67
CA ASP A 465 13.30 53.20 4.38
C ASP A 465 14.05 54.45 3.92
#